data_AF-A0A1S3JY62-F1
#
_entry.id   AF-A0A1S3JY62-F1
#
_cell.length_a   1.000
_cell.length_b   1.000
_cell.length_c   1.000
_cell.angle_alpha   90.00
_cell.angle_beta   90.00
_cell.angle_gamma   90.00
#
_symmetry.space_group_name_H-M   'P 1'
#
loop_
_entity.id
_entity.type
_entity.pdbx_description
1 polymer ?
#
loop_
_entity_poly.entity_id
_entity_poly.type
_entity_poly.pdbx_seq_one_letter_code
_entity_poly.pdbx_strand_id
1 'polypeptide(L)'
;MACLKISVVFFCVLSVHEVVGTGVPRSCEDVVRQYRGTVFKEGVHTIDPDGAGGVDAFQVTCATRDDLPGHGVTLVPHAGGIVSQPKRYQGPGLFQQYASFDYGLTKDQLDSLTRISGKCRQFVQLSCHDAWNFHTNPWWVSRQGWDMTNWGGAPTNSSKCGCAIQNRCDMSNDQCNCHRDDGMWRVDAGYLDDKRYLPVKQVPIRDVDNSHEEVYLTVKPMECYGVVTSGQPTEKCFCSLNAEVKGFTKAGPLLFQLPDLIYGQGYNDVWIDDGNQKRKVTDVYPQFFNTRIRRQILLSSLAHNKSPDCVRVLQNCPVDCERLAKLKFASMSLSTNITNAGVQKALGQVMCENAGVTIPPPGSRIVAFYKTAPGCDSSGSSTYFHPDDTSICCKEFILPFSRQPFNVFNEKCSPNVDISTIFG
;
A
#
# COMPACT_ATOMS: atom_id res chain seq x y z
N MET A 1 -33.27 55.87 -6.76
CA MET A 1 -34.26 56.94 -7.07
C MET A 1 -35.15 56.42 -8.18
N ALA A 2 -36.47 56.56 -8.00
CA ALA A 2 -37.57 56.42 -8.98
C ALA A 2 -37.43 55.39 -10.13
N CYS A 3 -38.24 54.33 -10.08
CA CYS A 3 -38.52 53.46 -11.22
C CYS A 3 -39.54 54.15 -12.15
N LEU A 4 -39.12 54.55 -13.36
CA LEU A 4 -40.03 55.00 -14.41
C LEU A 4 -40.33 53.81 -15.34
N LYS A 5 -41.62 53.44 -15.45
CA LYS A 5 -42.10 52.40 -16.37
C LYS A 5 -42.04 52.90 -17.81
N ILE A 6 -41.16 52.33 -18.64
CA ILE A 6 -41.36 52.18 -20.08
C ILE A 6 -40.88 50.78 -20.51
N SER A 7 -41.72 50.16 -21.33
CA SER A 7 -41.73 48.79 -21.87
C SER A 7 -40.40 48.12 -22.26
N VAL A 8 -40.34 46.82 -21.86
CA VAL A 8 -39.66 45.69 -22.52
C VAL A 8 -38.14 45.78 -22.66
N VAL A 9 -37.40 45.22 -21.70
CA VAL A 9 -36.46 44.08 -21.81
C VAL A 9 -35.98 43.77 -20.39
N PHE A 10 -36.19 42.54 -19.90
CA PHE A 10 -35.51 42.03 -18.71
C PHE A 10 -34.03 41.78 -19.08
N PHE A 11 -33.17 42.79 -18.91
CA PHE A 11 -31.74 42.52 -18.80
C PHE A 11 -31.50 42.02 -17.37
N CYS A 12 -31.57 40.69 -17.20
CA CYS A 12 -30.88 40.06 -16.08
C CYS A 12 -29.39 40.33 -16.30
N VAL A 13 -28.84 41.30 -15.58
CA VAL A 13 -27.41 41.40 -15.34
C VAL A 13 -27.06 40.15 -14.55
N LEU A 14 -26.67 39.08 -15.24
CA LEU A 14 -25.97 37.98 -14.60
C LEU A 14 -24.71 38.61 -14.01
N SER A 15 -24.66 38.70 -12.68
CA SER A 15 -23.40 38.93 -11.97
C SER A 15 -22.38 37.96 -12.54
N VAL A 16 -21.42 38.49 -13.27
CA VAL A 16 -20.15 37.82 -13.52
C VAL A 16 -19.57 37.60 -12.13
N HIS A 17 -19.78 36.41 -11.57
CA HIS A 17 -18.96 35.97 -10.47
C HIS A 17 -17.56 35.84 -11.06
N GLU A 18 -16.70 36.79 -10.73
CA GLU A 18 -15.26 36.60 -10.77
C GLU A 18 -14.93 35.29 -10.05
N VAL A 19 -14.65 34.24 -10.81
CA VAL A 19 -13.87 33.11 -10.32
C VAL A 19 -12.53 33.17 -11.04
N VAL A 20 -11.80 34.23 -10.74
CA VAL A 20 -10.36 34.30 -11.02
C VAL A 20 -9.68 33.58 -9.87
N GLY A 21 -9.54 32.26 -10.00
CA GLY A 21 -8.49 31.53 -9.29
C GLY A 21 -7.24 31.55 -10.14
N THR A 22 -6.38 32.56 -9.99
CA THR A 22 -5.07 32.66 -10.67
C THR A 22 -4.06 31.66 -10.10
N GLY A 23 -4.33 30.37 -10.26
CA GLY A 23 -3.44 29.29 -9.84
C GLY A 23 -3.36 28.20 -10.89
N VAL A 24 -2.19 27.58 -11.02
CA VAL A 24 -2.02 26.37 -11.83
C VAL A 24 -2.96 25.29 -11.26
N PRO A 25 -3.78 24.61 -12.09
CA PRO A 25 -4.67 23.54 -11.62
C PRO A 25 -3.86 22.43 -10.92
N ARG A 26 -4.40 21.82 -9.85
CA ARG A 26 -3.65 20.77 -9.14
C ARG A 26 -3.67 19.44 -9.88
N SER A 27 -4.72 19.18 -10.64
CA SER A 27 -4.93 17.89 -11.31
C SER A 27 -5.78 18.04 -12.57
N CYS A 28 -5.82 17.00 -13.40
CA CYS A 28 -6.75 16.97 -14.52
C CYS A 28 -8.22 16.93 -14.09
N GLU A 29 -8.53 16.54 -12.85
CA GLU A 29 -9.87 16.71 -12.28
C GLU A 29 -10.26 18.18 -12.21
N ASP A 30 -9.34 19.05 -11.77
CA ASP A 30 -9.56 20.49 -11.70
C ASP A 30 -9.67 21.09 -13.09
N VAL A 31 -8.82 20.65 -14.02
CA VAL A 31 -8.86 21.08 -15.43
C VAL A 31 -10.23 20.75 -16.04
N VAL A 32 -10.66 19.49 -16.01
CA VAL A 32 -11.94 19.07 -16.59
C VAL A 32 -13.12 19.75 -15.89
N ARG A 33 -13.03 19.99 -14.58
CA ARG A 33 -14.08 20.71 -13.83
C ARG A 33 -14.31 22.14 -14.33
N GLN A 34 -13.28 22.83 -14.84
CA GLN A 34 -13.43 24.16 -15.43
C GLN A 34 -14.28 24.15 -16.71
N TYR A 35 -14.39 23.01 -17.40
CA TYR A 35 -15.19 22.84 -18.62
C TYR A 35 -16.59 22.29 -18.36
N ARG A 36 -17.05 22.17 -17.10
CA ARG A 36 -18.40 21.69 -16.78
C ARG A 36 -19.48 22.53 -17.48
N GLY A 37 -20.24 21.90 -18.36
CA GLY A 37 -21.26 22.55 -19.20
C GLY A 37 -20.82 22.85 -20.63
N THR A 38 -19.58 22.52 -20.99
CA THR A 38 -19.01 22.64 -22.34
C THR A 38 -18.26 21.36 -22.74
N VAL A 39 -17.82 21.27 -24.00
CA VAL A 39 -17.04 20.12 -24.49
C VAL A 39 -15.58 20.27 -24.04
N PHE A 40 -15.10 19.34 -23.22
CA PHE A 40 -13.68 19.22 -22.92
C PHE A 40 -12.94 18.59 -24.11
N LYS A 41 -11.78 19.15 -24.46
CA LYS A 41 -10.87 18.57 -25.46
C LYS A 41 -9.62 18.05 -24.77
N GLU A 42 -9.29 16.79 -24.99
CA GLU A 42 -8.08 16.17 -24.46
C GLU A 42 -6.83 16.90 -24.96
N GLY A 43 -5.83 17.03 -24.10
CA GLY A 43 -4.62 17.79 -24.43
C GLY A 43 -3.61 17.87 -23.31
N VAL A 44 -2.48 18.52 -23.60
CA VAL A 44 -1.41 18.75 -22.63
C VAL A 44 -1.76 19.98 -21.78
N HIS A 45 -1.69 19.81 -20.45
CA HIS A 45 -1.91 20.87 -19.48
C HIS A 45 -0.77 20.89 -18.46
N THR A 46 -0.46 22.07 -17.95
CA THR A 46 0.44 22.22 -16.80
C THR A 46 -0.38 22.09 -15.53
N ILE A 47 0.05 21.21 -14.63
CA ILE A 47 -0.55 21.01 -13.31
C ILE A 47 0.48 21.21 -12.20
N ASP A 48 0.00 21.57 -11.02
CA ASP A 48 0.80 21.74 -9.80
C ASP A 48 0.15 20.95 -8.65
N PRO A 49 0.42 19.63 -8.55
CA PRO A 49 -0.27 18.76 -7.61
C PRO A 49 -0.14 19.18 -6.15
N ASP A 50 1.02 19.64 -5.73
CA ASP A 50 1.31 20.02 -4.35
C ASP A 50 1.07 21.50 -4.06
N GLY A 51 0.98 22.34 -5.09
CA GLY A 51 0.70 23.76 -5.00
C GLY A 51 1.99 24.58 -4.85
N ALA A 52 1.82 25.90 -4.88
CA ALA A 52 2.94 26.84 -4.92
C ALA A 52 3.95 26.64 -3.76
N GLY A 53 5.24 26.75 -4.10
CA GLY A 53 6.35 26.67 -3.15
C GLY A 53 6.84 25.25 -2.84
N GLY A 54 6.28 24.23 -3.51
CA GLY A 54 6.71 22.84 -3.45
C GLY A 54 7.51 22.40 -4.68
N VAL A 55 7.13 21.25 -5.23
CA VAL A 55 7.66 20.68 -6.46
C VAL A 55 7.24 21.55 -7.66
N ASP A 56 8.16 21.76 -8.61
CA ASP A 56 7.85 22.53 -9.81
C ASP A 56 6.68 21.93 -10.60
N ALA A 57 5.76 22.79 -11.03
CA ALA A 57 4.64 22.44 -11.89
C ALA A 57 5.13 21.77 -13.19
N PHE A 58 4.34 20.81 -13.69
CA PHE A 58 4.75 19.99 -14.82
C PHE A 58 3.61 19.67 -15.79
N GLN A 59 3.99 19.29 -17.00
CA GLN A 59 3.06 18.97 -18.06
C GLN A 59 2.59 17.53 -17.98
N VAL A 60 1.28 17.34 -18.15
CA VAL A 60 0.61 16.05 -18.25
C VAL A 60 -0.41 16.10 -19.38
N THR A 61 -0.88 14.94 -19.85
CA THR A 61 -2.04 14.91 -20.74
C THR A 61 -3.31 14.71 -19.94
N CYS A 62 -4.26 15.65 -20.02
CA CYS A 62 -5.59 15.50 -19.44
C CYS A 62 -6.55 14.90 -20.46
N ALA A 63 -7.27 13.88 -20.04
CA ALA A 63 -8.18 13.11 -20.86
C ALA A 63 -9.47 12.78 -20.10
N THR A 64 -10.46 12.26 -20.82
CA THR A 64 -11.64 11.61 -20.25
C THR A 64 -11.66 10.15 -20.68
N ARG A 65 -12.32 9.29 -19.90
CA ARG A 65 -12.45 7.87 -20.23
C ARG A 65 -13.88 7.40 -20.06
N ASP A 66 -14.35 6.58 -20.99
CA ASP A 66 -15.71 6.01 -20.95
C ASP A 66 -15.91 5.13 -19.71
N ASP A 67 -14.86 4.42 -19.27
CA ASP A 67 -14.89 3.57 -18.09
C ASP A 67 -14.65 4.33 -16.77
N LEU A 68 -14.38 5.64 -16.84
CA LEU A 68 -14.25 6.55 -15.69
C LEU A 68 -15.14 7.79 -15.87
N PRO A 69 -16.47 7.62 -15.96
CA PRO A 69 -17.38 8.73 -16.22
C PRO A 69 -17.30 9.79 -15.12
N GLY A 70 -17.23 11.06 -15.52
CA GLY A 70 -17.21 12.21 -14.62
C GLY A 70 -15.84 12.54 -13.99
N HIS A 71 -14.79 11.79 -14.34
CA HIS A 71 -13.43 12.03 -13.87
C HIS A 71 -12.54 12.68 -14.93
N GLY A 72 -11.75 13.67 -14.53
CA GLY A 72 -10.60 14.15 -15.29
C GLY A 72 -9.39 13.26 -15.06
N VAL A 73 -8.94 12.59 -16.12
CA VAL A 73 -7.86 11.59 -16.04
C VAL A 73 -6.53 12.23 -16.41
N THR A 74 -5.56 12.12 -15.51
CA THR A 74 -4.16 12.51 -15.73
C THR A 74 -3.42 11.33 -16.36
N LEU A 75 -3.01 11.46 -17.61
CA LEU A 75 -2.20 10.47 -18.31
C LEU A 75 -0.72 10.84 -18.22
N VAL A 76 0.07 9.90 -17.74
CA VAL A 76 1.54 9.99 -17.66
C VAL A 76 2.14 8.94 -18.61
N PRO A 77 2.41 9.30 -19.87
CA PRO A 77 3.03 8.39 -20.83
C PRO A 77 4.52 8.19 -20.52
N HIS A 78 5.06 7.04 -20.93
CA HIS A 78 6.51 6.87 -21.04
C HIS A 78 6.99 7.31 -22.43
N ALA A 79 8.30 7.22 -22.71
CA ALA A 79 8.92 7.63 -23.98
C ALA A 79 8.26 7.06 -25.26
N GLY A 80 7.44 6.00 -25.15
CA GLY A 80 6.59 5.48 -26.24
C GLY A 80 5.31 6.29 -26.54
N GLY A 81 5.07 7.39 -25.82
CA GLY A 81 3.90 8.25 -26.00
C GLY A 81 2.60 7.67 -25.44
N ILE A 82 1.47 8.29 -25.81
CA ILE A 82 0.12 7.90 -25.32
C ILE A 82 -0.34 6.57 -25.94
N VAL A 83 0.03 6.32 -27.19
CA VAL A 83 -0.27 5.07 -27.90
C VAL A 83 0.86 4.09 -27.67
N SER A 84 0.72 3.24 -26.66
CA SER A 84 1.72 2.20 -26.39
C SER A 84 1.52 1.02 -27.33
N GLN A 85 2.46 0.83 -28.26
CA GLN A 85 2.52 -0.35 -29.11
C GLN A 85 3.20 -1.51 -28.38
N PRO A 86 2.76 -2.77 -28.59
CA PRO A 86 3.45 -3.93 -28.06
C PRO A 86 4.91 -3.96 -28.56
N LYS A 87 5.85 -4.05 -27.63
CA LYS A 87 7.27 -4.24 -27.96
C LYS A 87 7.58 -5.73 -28.00
N ARG A 88 8.13 -6.16 -29.13
CA ARG A 88 8.54 -7.54 -29.39
C ARG A 88 9.95 -7.81 -28.88
N TYR A 89 10.13 -8.95 -28.25
CA TYR A 89 11.41 -9.53 -27.86
C TYR A 89 11.43 -10.97 -28.39
N GLN A 90 12.45 -11.33 -29.17
CA GLN A 90 12.57 -12.65 -29.79
C GLN A 90 13.98 -13.16 -29.59
N GLY A 91 14.13 -14.46 -29.37
CA GLY A 91 15.44 -15.10 -29.36
C GLY A 91 16.03 -15.36 -30.76
N PRO A 92 17.30 -15.79 -30.83
CA PRO A 92 18.18 -16.03 -29.69
C PRO A 92 18.74 -14.72 -29.11
N GLY A 93 18.56 -14.53 -27.80
CA GLY A 93 18.95 -13.35 -27.05
C GLY A 93 19.50 -13.69 -25.67
N LEU A 94 19.24 -12.82 -24.69
CA LEU A 94 19.61 -13.08 -23.30
C LEU A 94 18.48 -13.84 -22.60
N PHE A 95 18.82 -14.82 -21.77
CA PHE A 95 17.85 -15.49 -20.89
C PHE A 95 17.08 -14.49 -20.01
N GLN A 96 17.70 -13.35 -19.67
CA GLN A 96 17.03 -12.25 -18.98
C GLN A 96 17.53 -10.90 -19.48
N GLN A 97 16.59 -10.00 -19.76
CA GLN A 97 16.85 -8.59 -20.04
C GLN A 97 15.75 -7.71 -19.43
N TYR A 98 15.94 -6.39 -19.36
CA TYR A 98 14.98 -5.48 -18.75
C TYR A 98 14.41 -4.49 -19.77
N ALA A 99 13.08 -4.47 -19.88
CA ALA A 99 12.37 -3.36 -20.50
C ALA A 99 12.30 -2.20 -19.50
N SER A 100 12.87 -1.03 -19.82
CA SER A 100 12.84 0.15 -18.95
C SER A 100 11.92 1.23 -19.50
N PHE A 101 11.20 1.92 -18.62
CA PHE A 101 10.21 2.95 -18.97
C PHE A 101 10.57 4.28 -18.31
N ASP A 102 10.85 5.29 -19.14
CA ASP A 102 11.09 6.66 -18.71
C ASP A 102 9.84 7.52 -18.96
N TYR A 103 9.34 8.18 -17.93
CA TYR A 103 8.12 9.00 -17.94
C TYR A 103 8.40 10.50 -18.08
N GLY A 104 9.68 10.92 -18.10
CA GLY A 104 10.04 12.34 -18.21
C GLY A 104 9.59 13.20 -17.02
N LEU A 105 9.20 12.57 -15.89
CA LEU A 105 8.85 13.24 -14.64
C LEU A 105 9.82 12.81 -13.54
N THR A 106 10.15 13.75 -12.65
CA THR A 106 10.97 13.45 -11.48
C THR A 106 10.19 12.57 -10.48
N LYS A 107 10.94 11.91 -9.57
CA LYS A 107 10.33 11.14 -8.48
C LYS A 107 9.37 12.00 -7.65
N ASP A 108 9.75 13.24 -7.33
CA ASP A 108 8.96 14.13 -6.49
C ASP A 108 7.67 14.60 -7.19
N GLN A 109 7.71 14.80 -8.51
CA GLN A 109 6.52 15.08 -9.33
C GLN A 109 5.55 13.90 -9.39
N LEU A 110 6.06 12.67 -9.54
CA LEU A 110 5.23 11.46 -9.50
C LEU A 110 4.64 11.23 -8.10
N ASP A 111 5.41 11.49 -7.05
CA ASP A 111 4.95 11.38 -5.66
C ASP A 111 3.91 12.46 -5.33
N SER A 112 4.06 13.70 -5.82
CA SER A 112 3.07 14.75 -5.63
C SER A 112 1.76 14.43 -6.35
N LEU A 113 1.81 13.92 -7.58
CA LEU A 113 0.64 13.48 -8.34
C LEU A 113 -0.10 12.34 -7.64
N THR A 114 0.59 11.21 -7.40
CA THR A 114 -0.03 10.03 -6.79
C THR A 114 -0.58 10.32 -5.39
N ARG A 115 0.02 11.27 -4.65
CA ARG A 115 -0.47 11.70 -3.34
C ARG A 115 -1.85 12.36 -3.41
N ILE A 116 -2.10 13.24 -4.39
CA ILE A 116 -3.39 13.94 -4.49
C ILE A 116 -4.45 13.17 -5.28
N SER A 117 -4.04 12.22 -6.13
CA SER A 117 -4.97 11.43 -6.93
C SER A 117 -5.72 10.41 -6.07
N GLY A 118 -7.02 10.25 -6.28
CA GLY A 118 -7.83 9.26 -5.58
C GLY A 118 -7.37 7.83 -5.91
N LYS A 119 -7.20 7.54 -7.20
CA LYS A 119 -6.70 6.26 -7.72
C LYS A 119 -5.68 6.51 -8.82
N CYS A 120 -4.76 5.57 -9.00
CA CYS A 120 -3.99 5.47 -10.22
C CYS A 120 -3.98 4.01 -10.67
N ARG A 121 -3.99 3.79 -11.98
CA ARG A 121 -3.88 2.48 -12.60
C ARG A 121 -2.97 2.52 -13.81
N GLN A 122 -2.38 1.39 -14.15
CA GLN A 122 -1.56 1.24 -15.34
C GLN A 122 -1.81 -0.13 -15.96
N PHE A 123 -2.19 -0.14 -17.23
CA PHE A 123 -2.44 -1.39 -17.94
C PHE A 123 -1.13 -2.02 -18.38
N VAL A 124 -0.97 -3.30 -18.08
CA VAL A 124 0.15 -4.14 -18.52
C VAL A 124 -0.38 -5.39 -19.20
N GLN A 125 0.31 -5.83 -20.25
CA GLN A 125 0.04 -7.08 -20.93
C GLN A 125 1.35 -7.72 -21.37
N LEU A 126 1.48 -9.01 -21.10
CA LEU A 126 2.57 -9.84 -21.57
C LEU A 126 1.96 -11.01 -22.35
N SER A 127 2.35 -11.15 -23.61
CA SER A 127 2.06 -12.33 -24.42
C SER A 127 3.36 -13.09 -24.64
N CYS A 128 3.38 -14.38 -24.38
CA CYS A 128 4.58 -15.21 -24.44
C CYS A 128 4.32 -16.48 -25.28
N HIS A 129 5.37 -16.95 -25.95
CA HIS A 129 5.41 -18.22 -26.66
C HIS A 129 6.75 -18.87 -26.34
N ASP A 130 6.72 -20.06 -25.75
CA ASP A 130 7.93 -20.74 -25.22
C ASP A 130 8.80 -19.79 -24.39
N ALA A 131 8.20 -19.02 -23.47
CA ALA A 131 8.95 -18.04 -22.70
C ALA A 131 8.44 -17.91 -21.26
N TRP A 132 9.18 -18.49 -20.32
CA TRP A 132 8.84 -18.69 -18.91
C TRP A 132 8.89 -17.42 -18.03
N ASN A 133 8.20 -16.34 -18.40
CA ASN A 133 8.43 -14.99 -17.84
C ASN A 133 8.15 -14.80 -16.33
N PHE A 134 7.26 -15.57 -15.72
CA PHE A 134 6.86 -15.39 -14.31
C PHE A 134 7.45 -16.41 -13.33
N HIS A 135 8.47 -17.16 -13.75
CA HIS A 135 9.08 -18.24 -12.96
C HIS A 135 9.84 -17.81 -11.71
N THR A 136 10.29 -16.55 -11.69
CA THR A 136 11.06 -15.98 -10.58
C THR A 136 10.76 -14.50 -10.42
N ASN A 137 11.07 -13.96 -9.25
CA ASN A 137 10.92 -12.54 -8.95
C ASN A 137 12.12 -11.74 -9.49
N PRO A 138 11.94 -10.43 -9.75
CA PRO A 138 10.67 -9.71 -9.80
C PRO A 138 9.87 -10.02 -11.07
N TRP A 139 8.57 -9.72 -11.04
CA TRP A 139 7.69 -9.71 -12.22
C TRP A 139 7.61 -8.31 -12.85
N TRP A 140 7.77 -7.27 -12.04
CA TRP A 140 8.02 -5.89 -12.49
C TRP A 140 8.72 -5.11 -11.37
N VAL A 141 9.27 -3.95 -11.72
CA VAL A 141 9.98 -3.05 -10.80
C VAL A 141 9.17 -1.77 -10.63
N SER A 142 8.89 -1.40 -9.39
CA SER A 142 8.12 -0.19 -9.04
C SER A 142 8.86 1.10 -9.37
N ARG A 143 8.15 2.25 -9.33
CA ARG A 143 8.78 3.58 -9.50
C ARG A 143 9.95 3.82 -8.55
N GLN A 144 9.90 3.25 -7.35
CA GLN A 144 10.94 3.40 -6.34
C GLN A 144 12.11 2.44 -6.54
N GLY A 145 12.03 1.50 -7.50
CA GLY A 145 13.04 0.45 -7.73
C GLY A 145 12.76 -0.86 -6.99
N TRP A 146 11.50 -1.17 -6.68
CA TRP A 146 11.17 -2.29 -5.78
C TRP A 146 10.70 -3.48 -6.58
N ASP A 147 11.15 -4.66 -6.19
CA ASP A 147 10.76 -5.91 -6.80
C ASP A 147 9.32 -6.28 -6.44
N MET A 148 8.47 -6.32 -7.45
CA MET A 148 7.04 -6.61 -7.31
C MET A 148 6.72 -8.01 -7.84
N THR A 149 5.84 -8.73 -7.14
CA THR A 149 5.53 -10.14 -7.46
C THR A 149 4.11 -10.37 -7.97
N ASN A 150 3.38 -9.33 -8.38
CA ASN A 150 2.05 -9.48 -8.97
C ASN A 150 2.03 -9.00 -10.42
N TRP A 151 1.07 -9.46 -11.21
CA TRP A 151 0.82 -8.93 -12.56
C TRP A 151 -0.56 -8.24 -12.65
N GLY A 152 -0.86 -7.70 -13.83
CA GLY A 152 -2.12 -7.00 -14.11
C GLY A 152 -3.35 -7.80 -13.66
N GLY A 153 -4.27 -7.13 -12.96
CA GLY A 153 -5.49 -7.71 -12.42
C GLY A 153 -5.34 -8.49 -11.12
N ALA A 154 -4.14 -8.56 -10.54
CA ALA A 154 -3.90 -9.20 -9.24
C ALA A 154 -3.48 -8.23 -8.14
N PRO A 155 -3.83 -8.51 -6.87
CA PRO A 155 -3.39 -7.71 -5.73
C PRO A 155 -1.87 -7.60 -5.65
N THR A 156 -1.37 -6.45 -5.19
CA THR A 156 0.06 -6.21 -4.94
C THR A 156 0.72 -7.37 -4.18
N ASN A 157 1.86 -7.84 -4.70
CA ASN A 157 2.68 -8.91 -4.10
C ASN A 157 1.96 -10.24 -3.85
N SER A 158 1.00 -10.59 -4.71
CA SER A 158 0.22 -11.83 -4.61
C SER A 158 0.87 -13.06 -5.25
N SER A 159 1.96 -12.91 -6.02
CA SER A 159 2.53 -14.01 -6.82
C SER A 159 1.49 -14.62 -7.77
N LYS A 160 0.61 -13.78 -8.34
CA LYS A 160 -0.50 -14.16 -9.23
C LYS A 160 -0.76 -13.12 -10.33
N CYS A 161 -1.32 -13.57 -11.48
CA CYS A 161 -1.99 -12.75 -12.51
C CYS A 161 -3.48 -12.56 -12.17
N GLY A 162 -4.16 -11.67 -12.90
CA GLY A 162 -5.61 -11.58 -12.88
C GLY A 162 -6.33 -12.90 -13.21
N CYS A 163 -5.77 -13.73 -14.09
CA CYS A 163 -6.31 -15.04 -14.44
C CYS A 163 -6.40 -16.00 -13.24
N ALA A 164 -5.36 -16.05 -12.41
CA ALA A 164 -5.25 -16.90 -11.23
C ALA A 164 -6.12 -16.39 -10.09
N ILE A 165 -6.32 -15.07 -9.99
CA ILE A 165 -7.29 -14.47 -9.06
C ILE A 165 -8.72 -14.84 -9.43
N GLN A 166 -9.01 -14.91 -10.73
CA GLN A 166 -10.35 -15.22 -11.24
C GLN A 166 -10.61 -16.73 -11.40
N ASN A 167 -9.61 -17.59 -11.16
CA ASN A 167 -9.63 -19.02 -11.48
C ASN A 167 -10.00 -19.28 -12.96
N ARG A 168 -9.40 -18.49 -13.86
CA ARG A 168 -9.59 -18.51 -15.31
C ARG A 168 -8.27 -18.60 -16.08
N CYS A 169 -7.19 -19.03 -15.43
CA CYS A 169 -6.00 -19.45 -16.17
C CYS A 169 -6.38 -20.57 -17.13
N ASP A 170 -5.73 -20.59 -18.27
CA ASP A 170 -5.97 -21.61 -19.30
C ASP A 170 -5.68 -23.03 -18.76
N MET A 171 -4.74 -23.14 -17.82
CA MET A 171 -4.42 -24.36 -17.09
C MET A 171 -4.78 -24.20 -15.61
N SER A 172 -5.35 -25.24 -15.02
CA SER A 172 -5.77 -25.22 -13.62
C SER A 172 -4.56 -25.08 -12.68
N ASN A 173 -4.72 -24.28 -11.63
CA ASN A 173 -3.74 -24.01 -10.57
C ASN A 173 -2.48 -23.22 -10.96
N ASP A 174 -2.39 -22.70 -12.19
CA ASP A 174 -1.26 -21.86 -12.59
C ASP A 174 -1.32 -20.47 -11.94
N GLN A 175 -0.15 -19.93 -11.60
CA GLN A 175 0.00 -18.59 -11.05
C GLN A 175 -0.23 -17.50 -12.11
N CYS A 176 0.14 -17.78 -13.36
CA CYS A 176 0.00 -16.96 -14.57
C CYS A 176 -0.03 -17.86 -15.82
N ASN A 177 -0.65 -17.40 -16.91
CA ASN A 177 -0.60 -18.13 -18.18
C ASN A 177 0.84 -18.21 -18.73
N CYS A 178 1.62 -17.12 -18.61
CA CYS A 178 3.04 -17.04 -18.95
C CYS A 178 4.00 -17.57 -17.87
N HIS A 179 3.49 -18.40 -16.95
CA HIS A 179 4.31 -19.27 -16.11
C HIS A 179 4.54 -20.63 -16.77
N ARG A 180 4.03 -20.84 -18.00
CA ARG A 180 4.22 -22.06 -18.79
C ARG A 180 5.17 -21.81 -19.95
N ASP A 181 5.89 -22.87 -20.27
CA ASP A 181 6.81 -23.00 -21.40
C ASP A 181 6.37 -24.27 -22.15
N ASP A 182 5.43 -24.12 -23.08
CA ASP A 182 4.66 -25.25 -23.65
C ASP A 182 4.28 -25.10 -25.14
N GLY A 183 4.95 -24.24 -25.88
CA GLY A 183 4.80 -24.08 -27.33
C GLY A 183 3.54 -23.34 -27.75
N MET A 184 2.78 -22.79 -26.80
CA MET A 184 1.54 -22.08 -27.07
C MET A 184 1.65 -20.61 -26.75
N TRP A 185 0.98 -19.79 -27.54
CA TRP A 185 0.78 -18.39 -27.22
C TRP A 185 -0.11 -18.26 -25.98
N ARG A 186 0.46 -17.68 -24.92
CA ARG A 186 -0.20 -17.40 -23.64
C ARG A 186 -0.27 -15.88 -23.44
N VAL A 187 -1.28 -15.41 -22.72
CA VAL A 187 -1.44 -13.97 -22.44
C VAL A 187 -1.86 -13.75 -20.99
N ASP A 188 -1.18 -12.79 -20.35
CA ASP A 188 -1.57 -12.22 -19.07
C ASP A 188 -1.71 -10.70 -19.20
N ALA A 189 -2.91 -10.18 -18.93
CA ALA A 189 -3.21 -8.76 -19.06
C ALA A 189 -4.09 -8.24 -17.93
N GLY A 190 -3.93 -6.96 -17.61
CA GLY A 190 -4.80 -6.27 -16.66
C GLY A 190 -4.20 -4.98 -16.12
N TYR A 191 -4.93 -4.32 -15.23
CA TYR A 191 -4.43 -3.13 -14.53
C TYR A 191 -3.63 -3.52 -13.30
N LEU A 192 -2.46 -2.93 -13.15
CA LEU A 192 -1.86 -2.65 -11.85
C LEU A 192 -2.55 -1.40 -11.32
N ASP A 193 -3.06 -1.40 -10.09
CA ASP A 193 -3.91 -0.32 -9.55
C ASP A 193 -3.47 0.19 -8.17
N ASP A 194 -2.30 -0.26 -7.71
CA ASP A 194 -1.68 0.22 -6.50
C ASP A 194 -0.81 1.45 -6.77
N LYS A 195 -1.43 2.64 -6.71
CA LYS A 195 -0.78 3.93 -6.93
C LYS A 195 0.48 4.17 -6.08
N ARG A 196 0.67 3.41 -4.99
CA ARG A 196 1.85 3.51 -4.13
C ARG A 196 3.11 2.96 -4.80
N TYR A 197 2.97 2.13 -5.83
CA TYR A 197 4.10 1.51 -6.54
C TYR A 197 4.20 1.93 -8.01
N LEU A 198 3.11 2.46 -8.58
CA LEU A 198 3.08 2.95 -9.95
C LEU A 198 3.81 4.29 -10.12
N PRO A 199 4.33 4.61 -11.32
CA PRO A 199 4.26 3.79 -12.53
C PRO A 199 5.28 2.64 -12.55
N VAL A 200 5.11 1.69 -13.47
CA VAL A 200 6.06 0.60 -13.75
C VAL A 200 7.37 1.19 -14.27
N LYS A 201 8.49 0.93 -13.57
CA LYS A 201 9.83 1.39 -13.96
C LYS A 201 10.50 0.42 -14.91
N GLN A 202 10.44 -0.89 -14.60
CA GLN A 202 11.01 -1.93 -15.45
C GLN A 202 10.16 -3.20 -15.44
N VAL A 203 10.26 -4.00 -16.51
CA VAL A 203 9.73 -5.36 -16.58
C VAL A 203 10.86 -6.28 -17.03
N PRO A 204 11.23 -7.31 -16.24
CA PRO A 204 12.12 -8.37 -16.72
C PRO A 204 11.43 -9.14 -17.85
N ILE A 205 12.12 -9.26 -18.97
CA ILE A 205 11.78 -10.18 -20.05
C ILE A 205 12.71 -11.37 -19.91
N ARG A 206 12.14 -12.57 -19.82
CA ARG A 206 12.90 -13.79 -19.58
C ARG A 206 12.64 -14.81 -20.67
N ASP A 207 13.58 -15.74 -20.79
CA ASP A 207 13.45 -16.94 -21.61
C ASP A 207 13.21 -16.55 -23.07
N VAL A 208 14.19 -15.80 -23.59
CA VAL A 208 14.25 -15.36 -24.99
C VAL A 208 15.66 -15.60 -25.55
N ASP A 209 16.33 -16.65 -25.09
CA ASP A 209 17.65 -17.11 -25.52
C ASP A 209 17.62 -18.18 -26.62
N ASN A 210 16.49 -18.85 -26.85
CA ASN A 210 16.29 -19.77 -27.98
C ASN A 210 15.48 -19.15 -29.13
N SER A 211 15.68 -19.67 -30.35
CA SER A 211 15.14 -19.07 -31.59
C SER A 211 13.62 -19.14 -31.77
N HIS A 212 12.92 -19.95 -30.97
CA HIS A 212 11.47 -20.16 -31.01
C HIS A 212 10.73 -19.40 -29.90
N GLU A 213 11.47 -18.72 -29.04
CA GLU A 213 10.94 -18.00 -27.88
C GLU A 213 10.61 -16.56 -28.26
N GLU A 214 9.43 -16.11 -27.86
CA GLU A 214 8.94 -14.79 -28.23
C GLU A 214 8.05 -14.18 -27.16
N VAL A 215 8.25 -12.89 -26.89
CA VAL A 215 7.49 -12.11 -25.91
C VAL A 215 7.05 -10.78 -26.52
N TYR A 216 5.76 -10.46 -26.39
CA TYR A 216 5.21 -9.13 -26.62
C TYR A 216 4.83 -8.47 -25.30
N LEU A 217 5.47 -7.34 -24.99
CA LEU A 217 5.16 -6.55 -23.81
C LEU A 217 4.44 -5.26 -24.19
N THR A 218 3.30 -5.01 -23.56
CA THR A 218 2.61 -3.71 -23.61
C THR A 218 2.53 -3.14 -22.21
N VAL A 219 3.04 -1.91 -22.03
CA VAL A 219 2.84 -1.10 -20.82
C VAL A 219 2.25 0.23 -21.28
N LYS A 220 1.01 0.53 -20.86
CA LYS A 220 0.30 1.76 -21.24
C LYS A 220 0.68 2.94 -20.34
N PRO A 221 0.31 4.19 -20.67
CA PRO A 221 0.46 5.32 -19.75
C PRO A 221 -0.17 5.03 -18.39
N MET A 222 0.42 5.57 -17.32
CA MET A 222 -0.22 5.56 -16.02
C MET A 222 -1.39 6.56 -16.03
N GLU A 223 -2.54 6.13 -15.55
CA GLU A 223 -3.76 6.93 -15.46
C GLU A 223 -4.06 7.23 -13.99
N CYS A 224 -4.05 8.50 -13.60
CA CYS A 224 -4.40 8.96 -12.26
C CYS A 224 -5.68 9.80 -12.30
N TYR A 225 -6.62 9.53 -11.41
CA TYR A 225 -7.95 10.14 -11.42
C TYR A 225 -8.59 10.15 -10.02
N GLY A 226 -9.65 10.92 -9.88
CA GLY A 226 -10.23 11.27 -8.60
C GLY A 226 -9.30 12.19 -7.80
N VAL A 227 -9.88 12.87 -6.82
CA VAL A 227 -9.12 13.60 -5.81
C VAL A 227 -9.15 12.82 -4.51
N VAL A 228 -8.06 12.85 -3.75
CA VAL A 228 -8.11 12.53 -2.33
C VAL A 228 -9.00 13.59 -1.68
N THR A 229 -10.25 13.22 -1.42
CA THR A 229 -11.05 14.00 -0.49
C THR A 229 -10.34 13.90 0.85
N SER A 230 -10.01 15.03 1.46
CA SER A 230 -9.60 15.09 2.85
C SER A 230 -10.78 14.66 3.71
N GLY A 231 -11.02 13.35 3.78
CA GLY A 231 -11.81 12.76 4.83
C GLY A 231 -11.11 13.09 6.16
N GLN A 232 -11.89 13.38 7.19
CA GLN A 232 -11.41 13.26 8.56
C GLN A 232 -10.70 11.90 8.68
N PRO A 233 -9.55 11.78 9.37
CA PRO A 233 -8.87 10.49 9.55
C PRO A 233 -9.88 9.53 10.15
N THR A 234 -10.45 8.65 9.33
CA THR A 234 -11.73 8.07 9.72
C THR A 234 -11.54 7.06 10.82
N GLU A 235 -10.42 6.33 10.87
CA GLU A 235 -10.25 5.29 11.87
C GLU A 235 -8.76 5.00 12.19
N LYS A 236 -8.49 4.69 13.46
CA LYS A 236 -7.20 4.18 13.95
C LYS A 236 -7.23 2.67 14.14
N CYS A 237 -6.07 2.05 14.02
CA CYS A 237 -5.81 0.68 14.41
C CYS A 237 -4.67 0.68 15.42
N PHE A 238 -5.00 0.32 16.65
CA PHE A 238 -4.08 0.23 17.77
C PHE A 238 -3.41 -1.14 17.71
N CYS A 239 -2.12 -1.19 17.41
CA CYS A 239 -1.33 -2.42 17.35
C CYS A 239 -0.57 -2.63 18.66
N SER A 240 -0.53 -3.85 19.18
CA SER A 240 0.30 -4.17 20.35
C SER A 240 0.83 -5.60 20.31
N LEU A 241 1.89 -5.86 21.04
CA LEU A 241 2.37 -7.20 21.36
C LEU A 241 1.92 -7.56 22.76
N ASN A 242 1.26 -8.70 22.92
CA ASN A 242 0.89 -9.21 24.24
C ASN A 242 1.40 -10.65 24.41
N ALA A 243 1.47 -11.08 25.67
CA ALA A 243 1.80 -12.45 26.03
C ALA A 243 0.53 -13.32 26.00
N GLU A 244 0.60 -14.53 25.44
CA GLU A 244 -0.47 -15.53 25.51
C GLU A 244 -0.05 -16.65 26.45
N VAL A 245 -0.78 -16.88 27.55
CA VAL A 245 -0.49 -17.97 28.47
C VAL A 245 -0.77 -19.31 27.78
N LYS A 246 0.20 -20.23 27.77
CA LYS A 246 0.07 -21.55 27.13
C LYS A 246 -1.21 -22.26 27.60
N GLY A 247 -2.08 -22.62 26.65
CA GLY A 247 -3.38 -23.25 26.93
C GLY A 247 -4.58 -22.29 26.98
N PHE A 248 -4.37 -20.98 26.81
CA PHE A 248 -5.41 -19.95 26.72
C PHE A 248 -5.31 -19.23 25.37
N THR A 249 -6.44 -18.79 24.80
CA THR A 249 -6.52 -18.10 23.49
C THR A 249 -6.81 -16.60 23.59
N LYS A 250 -6.84 -16.06 24.82
CA LYS A 250 -7.11 -14.64 25.08
C LYS A 250 -5.81 -13.85 25.15
N ALA A 251 -5.89 -12.57 24.76
CA ALA A 251 -4.83 -11.60 25.01
C ALA A 251 -4.45 -11.60 26.50
N GLY A 252 -3.22 -11.97 26.82
CA GLY A 252 -2.65 -11.77 28.15
C GLY A 252 -2.00 -10.39 28.28
N PRO A 253 -1.03 -10.24 29.20
CA PRO A 253 -0.42 -8.95 29.52
C PRO A 253 0.26 -8.26 28.32
N LEU A 254 0.22 -6.93 28.30
CA LEU A 254 0.91 -6.11 27.29
C LEU A 254 2.42 -6.26 27.43
N LEU A 255 3.09 -6.58 26.33
CA LEU A 255 4.56 -6.65 26.26
C LEU A 255 5.13 -5.38 25.60
N PHE A 256 4.50 -4.90 24.53
CA PHE A 256 5.00 -3.75 23.81
C PHE A 256 3.89 -3.03 23.05
N GLN A 257 3.84 -1.71 23.14
CA GLN A 257 2.92 -0.89 22.36
C GLN A 257 3.56 -0.53 21.01
N LEU A 258 2.93 -0.91 19.90
CA LEU A 258 3.37 -0.48 18.56
C LEU A 258 2.74 0.89 18.23
N PRO A 259 3.32 1.64 17.27
CA PRO A 259 2.68 2.84 16.74
C PRO A 259 1.27 2.57 16.22
N ASP A 260 0.38 3.54 16.38
CA ASP A 260 -0.99 3.46 15.85
C ASP A 260 -0.95 3.57 14.32
N LEU A 261 -1.70 2.71 13.63
CA LEU A 261 -1.93 2.86 12.20
C LEU A 261 -3.16 3.75 11.97
N ILE A 262 -3.01 4.78 11.15
CA ILE A 262 -4.08 5.69 10.76
C ILE A 262 -4.43 5.42 9.30
N TYR A 263 -5.73 5.21 9.06
CA TYR A 263 -6.28 5.01 7.72
C TYR A 263 -7.07 6.24 7.27
N GLY A 264 -7.23 6.39 5.95
CA GLY A 264 -8.22 7.30 5.38
C GLY A 264 -7.73 8.71 5.03
N GLN A 265 -6.43 9.01 5.13
CA GLN A 265 -5.85 10.24 4.57
C GLN A 265 -5.58 10.15 3.05
N GLY A 266 -6.54 9.58 2.30
CA GLY A 266 -6.41 9.19 0.90
C GLY A 266 -6.49 7.69 0.67
N TYR A 267 -6.93 7.27 -0.52
CA TYR A 267 -7.09 5.87 -0.87
C TYR A 267 -5.72 5.16 -0.81
N ASN A 268 -5.61 4.15 0.07
CA ASN A 268 -4.46 3.25 0.32
C ASN A 268 -3.24 3.79 1.10
N ASP A 269 -3.20 5.07 1.47
CA ASP A 269 -2.13 5.59 2.34
C ASP A 269 -2.39 5.20 3.79
N VAL A 270 -1.39 4.59 4.42
CA VAL A 270 -1.39 4.22 5.84
C VAL A 270 -0.34 5.08 6.53
N TRP A 271 -0.70 5.69 7.64
CA TRP A 271 0.19 6.52 8.44
C TRP A 271 0.47 5.85 9.78
N ILE A 272 1.63 6.12 10.35
CA ILE A 272 1.95 5.75 11.73
C ILE A 272 1.88 6.98 12.61
N ASP A 273 1.39 6.79 13.83
CA ASP A 273 1.36 7.77 14.91
C ASP A 273 2.01 7.14 16.14
N ASP A 274 3.22 7.59 16.47
CA ASP A 274 4.00 7.09 17.61
C ASP A 274 3.77 7.90 18.90
N GLY A 275 2.77 8.80 18.91
CA GLY A 275 2.47 9.71 20.02
C GLY A 275 3.23 11.04 19.95
N ASN A 276 4.34 11.12 19.20
CA ASN A 276 5.10 12.35 18.99
C ASN A 276 4.89 12.92 17.58
N GLN A 277 4.92 12.07 16.56
CA GLN A 277 4.86 12.49 15.16
C GLN A 277 4.02 11.54 14.30
N LYS A 278 3.29 12.11 13.35
CA LYS A 278 2.62 11.38 12.28
C LYS A 278 3.49 11.34 11.03
N ARG A 279 3.73 10.14 10.49
CA ARG A 279 4.54 9.92 9.29
C ARG A 279 3.87 8.89 8.39
N LYS A 280 4.07 8.95 7.07
CA LYS A 280 3.58 7.86 6.22
C LYS A 280 4.30 6.60 6.61
N VAL A 281 3.59 5.48 6.62
CA VAL A 281 4.21 4.20 7.00
C VAL A 281 5.36 3.84 6.07
N THR A 282 5.26 4.20 4.79
CA THR A 282 6.30 3.98 3.77
C THR A 282 7.50 4.89 3.91
N ASP A 283 7.39 6.03 4.59
CA ASP A 283 8.54 6.92 4.83
C ASP A 283 9.43 6.35 5.94
N VAL A 284 8.85 5.55 6.85
CA VAL A 284 9.56 4.91 7.97
C VAL A 284 9.91 3.46 7.66
N TYR A 285 8.98 2.73 7.05
CA TYR A 285 9.12 1.35 6.60
C TYR A 285 8.78 1.26 5.12
N PRO A 286 9.74 1.56 4.22
CA PRO A 286 9.47 1.52 2.78
C PRO A 286 8.93 0.14 2.31
N GLN A 287 9.30 -0.95 3.00
CA GLN A 287 8.84 -2.33 2.74
C GLN A 287 7.48 -2.70 3.35
N PHE A 288 6.70 -1.73 3.82
CA PHE A 288 5.48 -2.03 4.55
C PHE A 288 4.46 -2.88 3.79
N PHE A 289 4.33 -2.73 2.46
CA PHE A 289 3.45 -3.60 1.67
C PHE A 289 4.19 -4.68 0.85
N ASN A 290 5.46 -4.96 1.15
CA ASN A 290 6.26 -6.00 0.45
C ASN A 290 5.93 -7.43 0.88
N THR A 291 5.31 -7.64 2.04
CA THR A 291 5.06 -8.99 2.57
C THR A 291 3.57 -9.36 2.49
N ARG A 292 3.33 -10.66 2.24
CA ARG A 292 2.09 -11.44 2.01
C ARG A 292 0.74 -10.68 1.89
N ILE A 293 -0.06 -11.17 0.95
CA ILE A 293 -1.45 -10.78 0.61
C ILE A 293 -2.27 -10.33 1.83
N ARG A 294 -2.84 -9.11 1.77
CA ARG A 294 -3.90 -8.70 2.70
C ARG A 294 -5.06 -9.69 2.59
N ARG A 295 -5.51 -10.31 3.69
CA ARG A 295 -6.65 -11.24 3.68
C ARG A 295 -7.85 -10.55 3.01
N GLN A 296 -8.31 -11.10 1.89
CA GLN A 296 -9.62 -10.74 1.35
C GLN A 296 -10.68 -11.40 2.22
N ILE A 297 -11.20 -10.66 3.21
CA ILE A 297 -12.39 -11.09 3.94
C ILE A 297 -13.58 -10.83 3.00
N LEU A 298 -14.32 -11.89 2.66
CA LEU A 298 -15.58 -11.77 1.90
C LEU A 298 -16.50 -10.77 2.60
N LEU A 299 -16.99 -9.77 1.84
CA LEU A 299 -17.92 -8.74 2.34
C LEU A 299 -19.18 -9.34 3.01
N SER A 300 -19.54 -10.59 2.68
CA SER A 300 -20.73 -11.25 3.22
C SER A 300 -20.68 -11.58 4.71
N SER A 301 -19.50 -11.50 5.37
CA SER A 301 -19.37 -11.70 6.82
C SER A 301 -19.25 -10.41 7.64
N LEU A 302 -19.09 -9.26 6.99
CA LEU A 302 -18.99 -7.95 7.65
C LEU A 302 -20.37 -7.27 7.62
N ALA A 303 -20.83 -6.86 8.80
CA ALA A 303 -22.18 -6.39 9.05
C ALA A 303 -22.64 -5.34 8.01
N HIS A 304 -23.85 -5.51 7.48
CA HIS A 304 -24.48 -4.68 6.44
C HIS A 304 -24.68 -3.19 6.82
N ASN A 305 -24.24 -2.75 8.01
CA ASN A 305 -24.45 -1.40 8.57
C ASN A 305 -23.14 -0.61 8.83
N LYS A 306 -21.98 -1.04 8.32
CA LYS A 306 -20.70 -0.33 8.55
C LYS A 306 -20.30 0.55 7.35
N SER A 307 -19.70 1.72 7.65
CA SER A 307 -19.12 2.61 6.62
C SER A 307 -18.06 1.87 5.79
N PRO A 308 -17.92 2.16 4.47
CA PRO A 308 -16.83 1.62 3.63
C PRO A 308 -15.43 1.79 4.23
N ASP A 309 -15.21 2.87 4.99
CA ASP A 309 -13.95 3.12 5.69
C ASP A 309 -13.70 2.12 6.82
N CYS A 310 -14.75 1.80 7.58
CA CYS A 310 -14.69 0.79 8.64
C CYS A 310 -14.48 -0.61 8.12
N VAL A 311 -15.14 -0.97 7.02
CA VAL A 311 -14.93 -2.26 6.34
C VAL A 311 -13.46 -2.39 5.92
N ARG A 312 -12.88 -1.32 5.36
CA ARG A 312 -11.47 -1.28 4.94
C ARG A 312 -10.50 -1.43 6.12
N VAL A 313 -10.74 -0.73 7.23
CA VAL A 313 -9.88 -0.85 8.42
C VAL A 313 -9.98 -2.24 9.03
N LEU A 314 -11.18 -2.80 9.16
CA LEU A 314 -11.38 -4.16 9.68
C LEU A 314 -10.68 -5.24 8.84
N GLN A 315 -10.60 -5.04 7.52
CA GLN A 315 -9.88 -5.95 6.62
C GLN A 315 -8.35 -5.81 6.73
N ASN A 316 -7.84 -4.59 6.87
CA ASN A 316 -6.41 -4.30 6.73
C ASN A 316 -5.65 -4.33 8.06
N CYS A 317 -6.28 -3.88 9.14
CA CYS A 317 -5.68 -3.72 10.48
C CYS A 317 -4.96 -4.98 11.00
N PRO A 318 -5.51 -6.21 10.89
CA PRO A 318 -4.78 -7.42 11.28
C PRO A 318 -3.40 -7.56 10.62
N VAL A 319 -3.40 -7.52 9.29
CA VAL A 319 -2.20 -7.80 8.47
C VAL A 319 -1.22 -6.65 8.56
N ASP A 320 -1.73 -5.42 8.62
CA ASP A 320 -0.89 -4.23 8.73
C ASP A 320 -0.23 -4.12 10.12
N CYS A 321 -0.88 -4.55 11.23
CA CYS A 321 -0.21 -4.64 12.54
C CYS A 321 0.90 -5.69 12.56
N GLU A 322 0.67 -6.86 11.95
CA GLU A 322 1.68 -7.91 11.82
C GLU A 322 2.89 -7.41 11.01
N ARG A 323 2.65 -6.74 9.89
CA ARG A 323 3.70 -6.09 9.08
C ARG A 323 4.48 -5.06 9.88
N LEU A 324 3.77 -4.22 10.64
CA LEU A 324 4.39 -3.21 11.48
C LEU A 324 5.30 -3.86 12.52
N ALA A 325 4.83 -4.91 13.20
CA ALA A 325 5.62 -5.69 14.15
C ALA A 325 6.85 -6.29 13.47
N LYS A 326 6.67 -6.99 12.34
CA LYS A 326 7.75 -7.60 11.57
C LYS A 326 8.84 -6.60 11.24
N LEU A 327 8.47 -5.47 10.64
CA LEU A 327 9.44 -4.47 10.19
C LEU A 327 10.10 -3.74 11.34
N LYS A 328 9.36 -3.50 12.44
CA LYS A 328 9.91 -2.88 13.65
C LYS A 328 10.99 -3.78 14.28
N PHE A 329 10.77 -5.09 14.28
CA PHE A 329 11.62 -6.06 14.96
C PHE A 329 12.51 -6.89 14.02
N ALA A 330 12.56 -6.58 12.71
CA ALA A 330 13.22 -7.37 11.66
C ALA A 330 14.71 -7.70 11.89
N SER A 331 15.35 -7.05 12.85
CA SER A 331 16.77 -7.21 13.19
C SER A 331 17.00 -7.18 14.70
N MET A 332 15.95 -7.40 15.50
CA MET A 332 16.01 -7.29 16.95
C MET A 332 15.88 -8.65 17.63
N SER A 333 16.82 -8.96 18.51
CA SER A 333 16.70 -10.01 19.51
C SER A 333 16.09 -9.47 20.80
N LEU A 334 15.63 -10.36 21.70
CA LEU A 334 15.23 -9.96 23.06
C LEU A 334 16.37 -9.27 23.86
N SER A 335 17.63 -9.54 23.53
CA SER A 335 18.81 -8.89 24.14
C SER A 335 19.18 -7.56 23.49
N THR A 336 18.54 -7.18 22.38
CA THR A 336 18.83 -5.92 21.68
C THR A 336 18.46 -4.73 22.56
N ASN A 337 19.41 -3.82 22.78
CA ASN A 337 19.15 -2.60 23.55
C ASN A 337 18.30 -1.61 22.74
N ILE A 338 17.21 -1.16 23.34
CA ILE A 338 16.32 -0.14 22.80
C ILE A 338 16.20 1.03 23.78
N THR A 339 15.97 2.22 23.25
CA THR A 339 15.61 3.39 24.06
C THR A 339 14.14 3.29 24.46
N ASN A 340 13.85 3.18 25.75
CA ASN A 340 12.50 3.31 26.29
C ASN A 340 12.48 4.42 27.35
N ALA A 341 11.62 5.43 27.17
CA ALA A 341 11.55 6.62 28.04
C ALA A 341 12.93 7.28 28.32
N GLY A 342 13.80 7.32 27.32
CA GLY A 342 15.15 7.90 27.44
C GLY A 342 16.21 6.99 28.06
N VAL A 343 15.86 5.76 28.46
CA VAL A 343 16.78 4.79 29.07
C VAL A 343 17.05 3.64 28.10
N GLN A 344 18.31 3.23 27.96
CA GLN A 344 18.70 2.04 27.20
C GLN A 344 18.44 0.78 28.03
N LYS A 345 17.63 -0.13 27.50
CA LYS A 345 17.35 -1.44 28.11
C LYS A 345 17.19 -2.50 27.03
N ALA A 346 17.49 -3.75 27.35
CA ALA A 346 17.18 -4.88 26.48
C ALA A 346 15.67 -4.93 26.16
N LEU A 347 15.31 -5.29 24.93
CA LEU A 347 13.92 -5.39 24.49
C LEU A 347 13.11 -6.34 25.39
N GLY A 348 13.67 -7.48 25.76
CA GLY A 348 13.06 -8.42 26.70
C GLY A 348 12.84 -7.82 28.09
N GLN A 349 13.71 -6.92 28.54
CA GLN A 349 13.54 -6.20 29.81
C GLN A 349 12.35 -5.23 29.74
N VAL A 350 12.22 -4.49 28.64
CA VAL A 350 11.05 -3.62 28.40
C VAL A 350 9.75 -4.43 28.37
N MET A 351 9.76 -5.60 27.73
CA MET A 351 8.61 -6.50 27.69
C MET A 351 8.22 -7.03 29.07
N CYS A 352 9.19 -7.43 29.88
CA CYS A 352 8.95 -7.91 31.25
C CYS A 352 8.41 -6.81 32.18
N GLU A 353 8.91 -5.57 32.03
CA GLU A 353 8.41 -4.40 32.78
C GLU A 353 6.97 -4.06 32.39
N ASN A 354 6.66 -4.03 31.08
CA ASN A 354 5.34 -3.67 30.58
C ASN A 354 4.24 -4.67 30.97
N ALA A 355 4.59 -5.96 31.09
CA ALA A 355 3.65 -6.98 31.50
C ALA A 355 2.97 -6.62 32.83
N GLY A 356 3.68 -5.92 33.74
CA GLY A 356 3.16 -5.45 35.02
C GLY A 356 2.71 -6.56 35.99
N VAL A 357 2.82 -7.82 35.58
CA VAL A 357 2.45 -9.02 36.35
C VAL A 357 3.51 -10.09 36.17
N THR A 358 3.60 -11.00 37.14
CA THR A 358 4.53 -12.14 37.07
C THR A 358 4.03 -13.14 36.02
N ILE A 359 4.87 -13.42 35.02
CA ILE A 359 4.60 -14.44 33.99
C ILE A 359 5.47 -15.68 34.33
N PRO A 360 4.87 -16.87 34.54
CA PRO A 360 5.62 -18.04 35.01
C PRO A 360 6.60 -18.54 33.93
N PRO A 361 7.89 -18.77 34.22
CA PRO A 361 8.82 -19.40 33.27
C PRO A 361 8.42 -20.85 32.93
N PRO A 362 8.67 -21.37 31.71
CA PRO A 362 9.21 -20.72 30.51
C PRO A 362 8.10 -20.02 29.70
N GLY A 363 7.34 -19.13 30.33
CA GLY A 363 5.98 -18.76 29.96
C GLY A 363 5.76 -18.01 28.66
N SER A 364 4.45 -17.89 28.42
CA SER A 364 3.69 -17.17 27.40
C SER A 364 4.30 -16.93 26.02
N ARG A 365 3.49 -17.17 24.98
CA ARG A 365 3.85 -16.90 23.59
C ARG A 365 3.70 -15.43 23.24
N ILE A 366 4.51 -14.91 22.32
CA ILE A 366 4.35 -13.54 21.81
C ILE A 366 3.31 -13.53 20.71
N VAL A 367 2.30 -12.67 20.85
CA VAL A 367 1.22 -12.54 19.86
C VAL A 367 0.98 -11.07 19.53
N ALA A 368 0.83 -10.76 18.24
CA ALA A 368 0.36 -9.47 17.77
C ALA A 368 -1.16 -9.33 17.94
N PHE A 369 -1.58 -8.20 18.49
CA PHE A 369 -2.97 -7.82 18.69
C PHE A 369 -3.26 -6.51 17.97
N TYR A 370 -4.53 -6.37 17.58
CA TYR A 370 -5.03 -5.10 17.10
C TYR A 370 -6.38 -4.75 17.73
N LYS A 371 -6.68 -3.45 17.75
CA LYS A 371 -8.00 -2.92 18.06
C LYS A 371 -8.32 -1.77 17.10
N THR A 372 -9.53 -1.74 16.56
CA THR A 372 -10.00 -0.62 15.73
C THR A 372 -10.61 0.50 16.57
N ALA A 373 -10.60 1.73 16.06
CA ALA A 373 -11.15 2.90 16.73
C ALA A 373 -12.67 2.82 16.96
N PRO A 374 -13.19 3.61 17.93
CA PRO A 374 -14.60 3.52 18.36
C PRO A 374 -15.62 3.84 17.26
N GLY A 375 -15.26 4.63 16.25
CA GLY A 375 -16.16 5.05 15.17
C GLY A 375 -16.70 3.90 14.32
N CYS A 376 -16.03 2.74 14.35
CA CYS A 376 -16.50 1.54 13.70
C CYS A 376 -17.47 0.69 14.52
N ASP A 377 -17.79 1.05 15.76
CA ASP A 377 -18.73 0.33 16.64
C ASP A 377 -18.50 -1.20 16.60
N SER A 378 -17.24 -1.60 16.64
CA SER A 378 -16.82 -3.00 16.76
C SER A 378 -15.49 -3.05 17.51
N SER A 379 -15.52 -3.59 18.72
CA SER A 379 -14.30 -4.06 19.40
C SER A 379 -14.10 -5.53 19.03
N GLY A 380 -13.02 -5.84 18.34
CA GLY A 380 -12.59 -7.20 18.06
C GLY A 380 -11.08 -7.28 18.05
N SER A 381 -10.53 -8.35 18.62
CA SER A 381 -9.13 -8.70 18.55
C SER A 381 -8.98 -9.86 17.58
N SER A 382 -8.21 -9.74 16.50
CA SER A 382 -7.62 -10.95 15.92
C SER A 382 -6.27 -11.14 16.58
N THR A 383 -6.21 -12.16 17.41
CA THR A 383 -4.98 -12.81 17.85
C THR A 383 -4.35 -13.45 16.62
N TYR A 384 -3.17 -12.99 16.19
CA TYR A 384 -2.39 -13.74 15.21
C TYR A 384 -1.42 -14.67 15.94
N PHE A 385 -1.67 -15.97 15.84
CA PHE A 385 -0.82 -16.98 16.43
C PHE A 385 0.41 -17.22 15.55
N HIS A 386 1.60 -16.94 16.07
CA HIS A 386 2.83 -17.43 15.46
C HIS A 386 2.98 -18.94 15.77
N PRO A 387 3.27 -19.80 14.79
CA PRO A 387 3.35 -21.26 14.99
C PRO A 387 4.47 -21.72 15.95
N ASP A 388 5.47 -20.89 16.26
CA ASP A 388 6.56 -21.24 17.17
C ASP A 388 6.23 -20.92 18.65
N ASP A 389 6.67 -21.80 19.57
CA ASP A 389 6.49 -21.73 21.02
C ASP A 389 7.48 -20.74 21.67
N THR A 390 7.70 -19.59 21.02
CA THR A 390 8.65 -18.58 21.49
C THR A 390 8.19 -17.96 22.82
N SER A 391 9.04 -18.07 23.84
CA SER A 391 8.73 -17.66 25.22
C SER A 391 9.64 -16.55 25.76
N ILE A 392 9.06 -15.62 26.52
CA ILE A 392 9.80 -14.60 27.27
C ILE A 392 9.91 -15.00 28.74
N CYS A 393 11.15 -15.11 29.20
CA CYS A 393 11.48 -15.37 30.59
C CYS A 393 11.56 -14.09 31.42
N CYS A 394 10.54 -13.86 32.25
CA CYS A 394 10.55 -12.84 33.28
C CYS A 394 10.71 -13.50 34.66
N LYS A 395 11.76 -13.13 35.40
CA LYS A 395 11.94 -13.55 36.79
C LYS A 395 11.54 -12.41 37.71
N GLU A 396 10.75 -12.71 38.72
CA GLU A 396 10.43 -11.75 39.76
C GLU A 396 11.64 -11.52 40.66
N PHE A 397 11.98 -10.26 40.86
CA PHE A 397 13.01 -9.79 41.77
C PHE A 397 12.41 -8.78 42.74
N ILE A 398 12.55 -9.04 44.03
CA ILE A 398 12.03 -8.13 45.06
C ILE A 398 13.15 -7.20 45.48
N LEU A 399 12.94 -5.88 45.33
CA LEU A 399 13.93 -4.90 45.74
C LEU A 399 14.15 -4.97 47.26
N PRO A 400 15.42 -5.05 47.75
CA PRO A 400 15.71 -5.28 49.17
C PRO A 400 15.12 -4.25 50.13
N PHE A 401 14.99 -3.00 49.68
CA PHE A 401 14.61 -1.86 50.52
C PHE A 401 13.14 -1.44 50.37
N SER A 402 12.59 -1.45 49.15
CA SER A 402 11.21 -1.04 48.89
C SER A 402 10.20 -2.19 48.96
N ARG A 403 10.68 -3.44 48.98
CA ARG A 403 9.87 -4.67 48.80
C ARG A 403 8.97 -4.64 47.56
N GLN A 404 9.27 -3.80 46.59
CA GLN A 404 8.53 -3.75 45.34
C GLN A 404 9.00 -4.89 44.43
N PRO A 405 8.07 -5.69 43.87
CA PRO A 405 8.40 -6.69 42.88
C PRO A 405 8.78 -6.01 41.56
N PHE A 406 9.81 -6.54 40.92
CA PHE A 406 10.32 -6.06 39.65
C PHE A 406 10.64 -7.25 38.75
N ASN A 407 10.09 -7.25 37.54
CA ASN A 407 10.32 -8.33 36.59
C ASN A 407 11.64 -8.11 35.83
N VAL A 408 12.56 -9.05 35.98
CA VAL A 408 13.88 -9.04 35.33
C VAL A 408 13.87 -10.04 34.18
N PHE A 409 14.24 -9.58 33.00
CA PHE A 409 14.45 -10.42 31.83
C PHE A 409 15.65 -11.35 32.04
N ASN A 410 15.45 -12.65 31.77
CA ASN A 410 16.52 -13.65 31.87
C ASN A 410 16.88 -14.22 30.50
N GLU A 411 17.97 -13.69 29.93
CA GLU A 411 18.50 -14.11 28.64
C GLU A 411 18.86 -15.61 28.58
N LYS A 412 19.28 -16.22 29.70
CA LYS A 412 19.68 -17.64 29.72
C LYS A 412 18.52 -18.61 29.44
N CYS A 413 17.27 -18.20 29.70
CA CYS A 413 16.10 -19.02 29.38
C CYS A 413 15.19 -18.45 28.27
N SER A 414 15.60 -17.33 27.67
CA SER A 414 15.09 -16.81 26.41
C SER A 414 16.26 -16.60 25.45
N PRO A 415 16.90 -17.70 24.98
CA PRO A 415 18.16 -17.64 24.25
C PRO A 415 17.97 -16.83 22.97
N ASN A 416 18.66 -15.68 22.86
CA ASN A 416 18.68 -14.73 21.72
C ASN A 416 17.61 -14.95 20.66
N VAL A 417 16.35 -14.93 21.10
CA VAL A 417 15.21 -15.16 20.24
C VAL A 417 15.18 -13.98 19.30
N ASP A 418 15.34 -14.27 18.01
CA ASP A 418 15.13 -13.29 16.96
C ASP A 418 13.62 -13.02 16.88
N ILE A 419 13.20 -11.83 17.31
CA ILE A 419 11.78 -11.49 17.32
C ILE A 419 11.25 -11.31 15.89
N SER A 420 12.13 -11.12 14.90
CA SER A 420 11.73 -11.04 13.50
C SER A 420 11.11 -12.34 12.98
N THR A 421 11.59 -13.50 13.47
CA THR A 421 11.09 -14.81 13.02
C THR A 421 9.65 -15.03 13.46
N ILE A 422 9.23 -14.41 14.57
CA ILE A 422 7.86 -14.44 15.11
C ILE A 422 6.85 -13.84 14.12
N PHE A 423 7.29 -12.92 13.26
CA PHE A 423 6.42 -12.23 12.33
C PHE A 423 6.69 -12.59 10.86
N GLY A 424 7.50 -13.64 10.62
CA GLY A 424 7.62 -14.40 9.37
C GLY A 424 8.11 -13.63 8.16
#